data_AF-A0A1G4X7Z9-F1
#
_entry.id   AF-A0A1G4X7Z9-F1
#
_cell.length_a   1.000
_cell.length_b   1.000
_cell.length_c   1.000
_cell.angle_alpha   90.00
_cell.angle_beta   90.00
_cell.angle_gamma   90.00
#
_symmetry.space_group_name_H-M   'P 1'
#
loop_
_entity.id
_entity.type
_entity.pdbx_description
1 polymer ?
#
loop_
_entity_poly.entity_id
_entity_poly.type
_entity_poly.pdbx_seq_one_letter_code
_entity_poly.pdbx_strand_id
1 'polypeptide(L)' 'MAKLKYFPTLLHGFVGDGRIKAGAEHVVDIFYSANLLNLPLWVTADYQHITNPGFNVDRGPVNIYGMRIHAKF' A
#
# COMPACT_ATOMS: atom_id res chain seq x y z
N MET A 1 -36.81 11.45 11.61
CA MET A 1 -35.96 10.86 10.56
C MET A 1 -34.57 11.46 10.68
N ALA A 2 -33.66 10.80 11.41
CA ALA A 2 -32.32 11.34 11.68
C ALA A 2 -31.41 11.04 10.48
N LYS A 3 -30.95 12.10 9.79
CA LYS A 3 -29.86 11.98 8.81
C LYS A 3 -28.59 11.64 9.58
N LEU A 4 -28.09 10.41 9.44
CA LEU A 4 -26.73 10.05 9.87
C LEU A 4 -25.76 10.92 9.06
N LYS A 5 -25.25 11.98 9.68
CA LYS A 5 -24.16 12.78 9.15
C LYS A 5 -22.90 11.95 9.38
N TYR A 6 -22.41 11.28 8.35
CA TYR A 6 -21.13 10.58 8.37
C TYR A 6 -20.06 11.62 8.74
N PHE A 7 -19.46 11.50 9.93
CA PHE A 7 -18.39 12.38 10.37
C PHE A 7 -17.06 11.84 9.78
N PRO A 8 -16.43 12.53 8.80
CA PRO A 8 -15.22 12.03 8.13
C PRO A 8 -13.93 12.22 8.96
N THR A 9 -14.06 12.35 10.29
CA THR A 9 -12.98 12.79 11.18
C THR A 9 -11.87 11.76 11.38
N LEU A 10 -12.18 10.46 11.26
CA LEU A 10 -11.17 9.41 11.51
C LEU A 10 -10.09 9.37 10.43
N LEU A 11 -10.46 9.54 9.15
CA LEU A 11 -9.48 9.49 8.06
C LEU A 11 -8.61 10.75 8.00
N HIS A 12 -9.19 11.92 8.29
CA HIS A 12 -8.44 13.17 8.40
C HIS A 12 -7.39 13.14 9.52
N GLY A 13 -7.71 12.51 10.67
CA GLY A 13 -6.75 12.34 11.77
C GLY A 13 -5.65 11.32 11.47
N PHE A 14 -5.96 10.27 10.69
CA PHE A 14 -5.00 9.22 10.31
C PHE A 14 -3.96 9.71 9.29
N VAL A 15 -4.41 10.46 8.27
CA VAL A 15 -3.53 10.96 7.19
C VAL A 15 -2.98 12.36 7.48
N GLY A 16 -3.66 13.14 8.32
CA GLY A 16 -3.11 14.34 8.95
C GLY A 16 -2.94 15.59 8.08
N ASP A 17 -3.35 15.57 6.81
CA ASP A 17 -3.13 16.68 5.86
C ASP A 17 -4.31 17.66 5.73
N GLY A 18 -5.45 17.35 6.36
CA GLY A 18 -6.65 18.19 6.38
C GLY A 18 -7.32 18.41 5.01
N ARG A 19 -6.86 17.75 3.94
CA ARG A 19 -7.31 17.95 2.55
C ARG A 19 -7.55 16.61 1.83
N ILE A 20 -8.37 15.76 2.45
CA ILE A 20 -8.74 14.47 1.89
C ILE A 20 -10.06 14.54 1.13
N LYS A 21 -10.06 13.93 -0.05
CA LYS A 21 -11.28 13.50 -0.73
C LYS A 21 -11.39 11.98 -0.62
N ALA A 22 -12.17 11.54 0.37
CA ALA A 22 -12.26 10.15 0.76
C ALA A 22 -12.66 9.24 -0.41
N GLY A 23 -11.91 8.15 -0.59
CA GLY A 23 -12.21 7.09 -1.54
C GLY A 23 -11.58 5.77 -1.12
N ALA A 24 -12.05 4.67 -1.71
CA ALA A 24 -11.47 3.36 -1.46
C ALA A 24 -10.05 3.30 -2.03
N GLU A 25 -9.10 2.82 -1.23
CA GLU A 25 -7.77 2.45 -1.68
C GLU A 25 -7.82 1.01 -2.19
N HIS A 26 -7.26 0.77 -3.38
CA HIS A 26 -7.07 -0.59 -3.88
C HIS A 26 -5.59 -0.85 -4.08
N VAL A 27 -5.14 -2.01 -3.60
CA VAL A 27 -3.74 -2.45 -3.69
C VAL A 27 -3.70 -3.80 -4.39
N VAL A 28 -2.85 -3.91 -5.40
CA VAL A 28 -2.42 -5.19 -5.99
C VAL A 28 -0.96 -5.39 -5.62
N ASP A 29 -0.65 -6.52 -4.98
CA ASP A 29 0.71 -6.90 -4.60
C ASP A 29 1.06 -8.22 -5.30
N ILE A 30 2.22 -8.23 -5.97
CA ILE A 30 2.77 -9.39 -6.65
C ILE A 30 4.22 -9.53 -6.21
N PHE A 31 4.55 -10.72 -5.71
CA PHE A 31 5.91 -11.04 -5.30
C PHE A 31 6.35 -12.38 -5.91
N TYR A 32 7.65 -12.49 -6.12
CA TYR A 32 8.29 -13.75 -6.49
C TYR A 32 9.57 -13.95 -5.69
N SER A 33 9.70 -15.13 -5.08
CA SER A 33 10.88 -15.49 -4.30
C SER A 33 11.55 -16.73 -4.88
N ALA A 34 12.87 -16.64 -5.03
CA ALA A 34 13.70 -17.75 -5.49
C ALA A 34 14.88 -17.98 -4.55
N ASN A 35 15.24 -19.26 -4.37
CA ASN A 35 16.50 -19.62 -3.77
C ASN A 35 17.62 -19.34 -4.77
N LEU A 36 18.67 -18.66 -4.32
CA LEU A 36 19.78 -18.29 -5.21
C LEU A 36 20.76 -19.45 -5.30
N LEU A 37 20.78 -20.15 -6.43
CA LEU A 37 21.85 -21.10 -6.80
C LEU A 37 22.15 -22.17 -5.71
N ASN A 38 21.14 -22.64 -4.97
CA ASN A 38 21.28 -23.57 -3.85
C ASN A 38 22.12 -23.05 -2.68
N LEU A 39 22.39 -21.74 -2.62
CA LEU A 39 23.00 -21.08 -1.48
C LEU A 39 21.96 -20.91 -0.35
N PRO A 40 22.37 -20.67 0.90
CA PRO A 40 21.46 -20.29 1.97
C PRO A 40 20.94 -18.84 1.82
N LEU A 41 20.72 -18.40 0.59
CA LEU A 41 20.28 -17.05 0.21
C LEU A 41 19.00 -17.13 -0.62
N TRP A 42 18.06 -16.25 -0.30
CA TRP A 42 16.78 -16.12 -0.99
C TRP A 42 16.64 -14.67 -1.44
N VAL A 43 16.22 -14.49 -2.68
CA VAL A 43 15.93 -13.17 -3.26
C VAL A 43 14.46 -13.12 -3.58
N THR A 44 13.81 -12.05 -3.14
CA THR A 44 12.41 -11.76 -3.44
C THR A 44 12.34 -10.46 -4.21
N ALA A 45 11.60 -10.44 -5.32
CA ALA A 45 11.21 -9.23 -6.02
C ALA A 45 9.74 -8.95 -5.73
N ASP A 46 9.40 -7.67 -5.56
CA ASP A 46 8.09 -7.20 -5.14
C ASP A 46 7.60 -6.07 -6.06
N TYR A 47 6.32 -6.09 -6.39
CA TYR A 47 5.64 -5.03 -7.12
C TYR A 47 4.29 -4.76 -6.48
N GLN A 48 4.06 -3.50 -6.10
CA GLN A 48 2.79 -3.03 -5.59
C GLN A 48 2.24 -1.91 -6.46
N HIS A 49 0.98 -2.06 -6.88
CA HIS A 49 0.21 -1.00 -7.51
C HIS A 49 -0.88 -0.53 -6.55
N ILE A 50 -0.86 0.76 -6.19
CA ILE A 50 -1.80 1.36 -5.25
C ILE A 50 -2.60 2.43 -5.99
N THR A 51 -3.93 2.36 -5.89
CA THR A 51 -4.85 3.41 -6.37
C THR A 51 -5.45 4.17 -5.19
N ASN A 52 -5.58 5.49 -5.32
CA ASN A 52 -6.02 6.41 -4.27
C ASN A 52 -5.22 6.34 -2.95
N PRO A 53 -3.86 6.46 -2.97
CA PRO A 53 -3.02 6.28 -1.79
C PRO A 53 -3.46 7.12 -0.58
N GLY A 54 -3.52 6.52 0.60
CA GLY A 54 -4.02 7.15 1.81
C GLY A 54 -5.50 7.54 1.68
N PHE A 55 -6.28 6.72 1.00
CA PHE A 55 -7.73 6.86 0.81
C PHE A 55 -8.15 8.21 0.19
N ASN A 56 -7.31 8.80 -0.66
CA ASN A 56 -7.57 10.08 -1.31
C ASN A 56 -7.60 9.94 -2.83
N VAL A 57 -8.77 10.18 -3.43
CA VAL A 57 -8.97 10.03 -4.89
C VAL A 57 -8.18 11.04 -5.72
N ASP A 58 -7.72 12.13 -5.10
CA ASP A 58 -6.95 13.17 -5.80
C ASP A 58 -5.46 12.81 -5.91
N ARG A 59 -5.00 11.69 -5.32
CA ARG A 59 -3.57 11.33 -5.23
C ARG A 59 -3.02 10.45 -6.36
N GLY A 60 -3.83 10.06 -7.34
CA GLY A 60 -3.39 9.26 -8.48
C GLY A 60 -2.81 7.88 -8.10
N PRO A 61 -2.54 7.00 -9.07
CA PRO A 61 -1.94 5.70 -8.77
C PRO A 61 -0.43 5.80 -8.51
N VAL A 62 0.09 4.92 -7.66
CA VAL A 62 1.53 4.79 -7.36
C VAL A 62 1.98 3.35 -7.59
N ASN A 63 3.16 3.20 -8.16
CA ASN A 63 3.85 1.92 -8.32
C ASN A 63 5.05 1.86 -7.37
N ILE A 64 5.16 0.79 -6.59
CA ILE A 64 6.27 0.54 -5.68
C ILE A 64 6.98 -0.72 -6.16
N TYR A 65 8.30 -0.62 -6.35
CA TYR A 65 9.16 -1.74 -6.70
C TYR A 65 10.08 -2.04 -5.53
N GLY A 66 10.17 -3.31 -5.16
CA GLY A 66 10.95 -3.76 -4.02
C GLY A 66 11.82 -4.96 -4.34
N MET A 67 12.90 -5.11 -3.57
CA MET A 67 13.70 -6.33 -3.55
C MET A 67 14.08 -6.63 -2.10
N ARG A 68 13.94 -7.90 -1.69
CA ARG A 68 14.31 -8.38 -0.35
C ARG A 68 15.33 -9.51 -0.49
N ILE A 69 16.30 -9.52 0.43
CA ILE A 69 17.32 -10.56 0.52
C ILE A 69 17.20 -11.21 1.90
N HIS A 70 17.09 -12.53 1.95
CA HIS A 70 17.05 -13.32 3.17
C HIS A 70 18.20 -14.33 3.17
N ALA A 71 19.11 -14.21 4.14
CA ALA A 71 20.26 -15.10 4.33
C ALA A 71 20.10 -15.92 5.62
N LYS A 72 20.42 -17.21 5.57
CA LYS A 72 20.51 -18.08 6.75
C LYS A 72 22.00 -18.37 7.04
N PHE A 73 22.40 -18.24 8.31
CA PHE A 73 23.75 -18.47 8.80
C PHE A 73 23.74 -19.55 9.88
#